data_AF-A0A961FW68-F1
#
_entry.id   AF-A0A961FW68-F1
#
_cell.length_a   1.000
_cell.length_b   1.000
_cell.length_c   1.000
_cell.angle_alpha   90.00
_cell.angle_beta   90.00
_cell.angle_gamma   90.00
#
_symmetry.space_group_name_H-M   'P 1'
#
loop_
_entity.id
_entity.type
_entity.pdbx_description
1 polymer ?
#
loop_
_entity_poly.entity_id
_entity_poly.type
_entity_poly.pdbx_seq_one_letter_code
_entity_poly.pdbx_strand_id
1 'polypeptide(L)'
;MKRPGQNPFHRSRGARGYTIVEALVAGVLLMIGISAAATMSLTMVTQEEISERTSRAMNYLESAARLYEFGMPDDEIEGLLPDEPVVTDLNVIEGVEAVAGVGNMTYADVTVTFQPTSATTAWSAGTWTNGDSSVTRSHTVRVFRASQYMTP
;
A
#
# COMPACT_ATOMS: atom_id res chain seq x y z
N MET A 1 -15.61 -67.91 -52.32
CA MET A 1 -14.18 -68.07 -52.01
C MET A 1 -13.70 -66.78 -51.36
N LYS A 2 -13.57 -66.76 -50.02
CA LYS A 2 -13.22 -65.59 -49.20
C LYS A 2 -11.93 -65.95 -48.46
N ARG A 3 -10.85 -65.19 -48.59
CA ARG A 3 -10.00 -64.91 -47.43
C ARG A 3 -9.49 -63.47 -47.43
N PRO A 4 -9.50 -62.84 -46.25
CA PRO A 4 -9.22 -61.43 -46.03
C PRO A 4 -7.74 -61.22 -45.68
N GLY A 5 -7.26 -59.99 -45.85
CA GLY A 5 -5.91 -59.60 -45.47
C GLY A 5 -5.84 -58.11 -45.21
N GLN A 6 -6.63 -57.63 -44.25
CA GLN A 6 -6.25 -56.44 -43.49
C GLN A 6 -4.85 -56.69 -42.93
N ASN A 7 -3.94 -55.75 -43.11
CA ASN A 7 -2.90 -55.54 -42.10
C ASN A 7 -2.76 -54.06 -41.78
N PRO A 8 -2.52 -53.76 -40.50
CA PRO A 8 -3.01 -52.57 -39.85
C PRO A 8 -1.94 -51.48 -39.88
N PHE A 9 -2.38 -50.23 -39.85
CA PHE A 9 -1.53 -49.11 -39.46
C PHE A 9 -1.08 -49.33 -38.01
N HIS A 10 0.00 -50.07 -37.80
CA HIS A 10 0.76 -50.00 -36.57
C HIS A 10 1.47 -48.65 -36.53
N ARG A 11 0.71 -47.61 -36.15
CA ARG A 11 1.30 -46.44 -35.49
C ARG A 11 1.83 -46.95 -34.16
N SER A 12 3.08 -47.41 -34.15
CA SER A 12 3.89 -47.41 -32.95
C SER A 12 3.93 -45.96 -32.47
N ARG A 13 3.01 -45.62 -31.56
CA ARG A 13 3.20 -44.48 -30.65
C ARG A 13 4.43 -44.85 -29.85
N GLY A 14 5.60 -44.43 -30.34
CA GLY A 14 6.85 -44.54 -29.61
C GLY A 14 6.61 -43.89 -28.26
N ALA A 15 6.56 -44.70 -27.21
CA ALA A 15 6.63 -44.22 -25.85
C ALA A 15 8.03 -43.61 -25.70
N ARG A 16 8.14 -42.32 -26.03
CA ARG A 16 9.33 -41.51 -25.78
C ARG A 16 9.38 -41.33 -24.27
N GLY A 17 10.10 -42.23 -23.60
CA GLY A 17 10.43 -42.06 -22.19
C GLY A 17 11.21 -40.76 -22.03
N TYR A 18 10.75 -39.89 -21.14
CA TYR A 18 11.49 -38.71 -20.74
C TYR A 18 12.82 -39.15 -20.14
N THR A 19 13.92 -38.52 -20.55
CA THR A 19 15.23 -38.76 -19.94
C THR A 19 15.26 -38.18 -18.52
N ILE A 20 16.07 -38.76 -17.64
CA ILE A 20 16.24 -38.27 -16.26
C ILE A 20 16.64 -36.79 -16.24
N VAL A 21 17.44 -36.36 -17.22
CA VAL A 21 17.86 -34.96 -17.38
C VAL A 21 16.67 -34.06 -17.66
N GLU A 22 15.78 -34.42 -18.58
CA GLU A 22 14.59 -33.62 -18.89
C GLU A 22 13.64 -33.51 -17.68
N ALA A 23 13.48 -34.60 -16.92
CA ALA A 23 12.68 -34.57 -15.68
C ALA A 23 13.29 -33.65 -14.62
N LEU A 24 14.62 -33.65 -14.48
CA LEU A 24 15.34 -32.80 -13.54
C LEU A 24 15.23 -31.32 -13.95
N VAL A 25 15.40 -31.01 -15.24
CA VAL A 25 15.21 -29.66 -15.78
C VAL A 25 13.77 -29.17 -15.58
N ALA A 26 12.77 -30.01 -15.88
CA ALA A 26 11.37 -29.68 -15.65
C ALA A 26 11.07 -29.41 -14.16
N GLY A 27 11.65 -30.20 -13.25
CA GLY A 27 11.54 -29.99 -11.81
C GLY A 27 12.14 -28.66 -11.36
N VAL A 28 13.32 -28.29 -11.86
CA VAL A 28 13.95 -26.99 -11.55
C VAL A 28 13.09 -25.83 -12.04
N LEU A 29 12.57 -25.91 -13.26
CA LEU A 29 11.68 -24.86 -13.81
C LEU A 29 10.39 -24.72 -13.00
N LEU A 30 9.81 -25.84 -12.57
CA LEU A 30 8.63 -25.83 -11.70
C LEU A 30 8.93 -25.13 -10.37
N MET A 31 10.05 -25.46 -9.73
CA MET A 31 10.47 -24.85 -8.45
C MET A 31 10.74 -23.35 -8.58
N ILE A 32 11.35 -22.92 -9.69
CA ILE A 32 11.53 -21.49 -10.00
C ILE A 32 10.17 -20.81 -10.12
N GLY A 33 9.22 -21.42 -10.84
CA GLY A 33 7.87 -20.88 -11.01
C GLY A 33 7.11 -20.73 -9.69
N ILE A 34 7.16 -21.75 -8.81
CA ILE A 34 6.54 -21.71 -7.49
C ILE A 34 7.18 -20.62 -6.62
N SER A 35 8.51 -20.52 -6.64
CA SER A 35 9.23 -19.51 -5.88
C SER A 35 8.89 -18.09 -6.33
N ALA A 36 8.81 -17.86 -7.65
CA ALA A 36 8.41 -16.59 -8.21
C ALA A 36 6.95 -16.22 -7.88
N ALA A 37 6.04 -17.19 -7.91
CA ALA A 37 4.66 -16.97 -7.51
C ALA A 37 4.57 -16.59 -6.03
N ALA A 38 5.29 -17.29 -5.15
CA ALA A 38 5.31 -17.01 -3.72
C ALA A 38 5.86 -15.61 -3.40
N THR A 39 6.94 -15.18 -4.06
CA THR A 39 7.49 -13.83 -3.85
C THR A 39 6.54 -12.73 -4.36
N MET A 40 5.84 -12.98 -5.47
CA MET A 40 4.84 -12.06 -6.00
C MET A 40 3.64 -11.93 -5.06
N SER A 41 3.12 -13.04 -4.54
CA SER A 41 2.05 -13.04 -3.54
C SER A 41 2.44 -12.27 -2.29
N LEU A 42 3.66 -12.48 -1.79
CA LEU A 42 4.18 -11.75 -0.64
C LEU A 42 4.24 -10.24 -0.92
N THR A 43 4.74 -9.87 -2.09
CA THR A 43 4.83 -8.46 -2.50
C THR A 43 3.46 -7.80 -2.58
N MET A 44 2.45 -8.48 -3.12
CA MET A 44 1.09 -7.93 -3.19
C MET A 44 0.49 -7.66 -1.82
N VAL A 45 0.62 -8.60 -0.88
CA VAL A 45 0.14 -8.43 0.50
C VAL A 45 0.80 -7.21 1.15
N THR A 46 2.11 -7.03 0.94
CA THR A 46 2.84 -5.88 1.52
C THR A 46 2.40 -4.56 0.90
N GLN A 47 2.07 -4.54 -0.39
CA GLN A 47 1.57 -3.34 -1.06
C GLN A 47 0.16 -2.98 -0.58
N GLU A 48 -0.71 -3.98 -0.38
CA GLU A 48 -2.06 -3.79 0.14
C GLU A 48 -2.03 -3.16 1.53
N GLU A 49 -1.21 -3.71 2.43
CA GLU A 49 -1.05 -3.19 3.78
C GLU A 49 -0.50 -1.75 3.80
N ILE A 50 0.51 -1.45 2.96
CA ILE A 50 1.04 -0.08 2.83
C ILE A 50 -0.03 0.88 2.30
N SER A 51 -0.83 0.44 1.34
CA SER A 51 -1.90 1.23 0.75
C SER A 51 -3.01 1.52 1.76
N GLU A 52 -3.45 0.52 2.51
CA GLU A 52 -4.46 0.66 3.56
C GLU A 52 -4.01 1.69 4.61
N ARG A 53 -2.79 1.56 5.11
CA ARG A 53 -2.22 2.47 6.12
C ARG A 53 -2.10 3.89 5.60
N THR A 54 -1.64 4.05 4.36
CA THR A 54 -1.57 5.37 3.71
C THR A 54 -2.97 5.98 3.60
N SER A 55 -3.98 5.19 3.21
CA SER A 55 -5.37 5.66 3.12
C SER A 55 -5.91 6.12 4.47
N ARG A 56 -5.57 5.43 5.57
CA ARG A 56 -5.97 5.85 6.92
C ARG A 56 -5.32 7.16 7.34
N ALA A 57 -4.01 7.29 7.15
CA ALA A 57 -3.27 8.52 7.45
C ALA A 57 -3.78 9.71 6.62
N MET A 58 -4.12 9.50 5.34
CA MET A 58 -4.68 10.55 4.48
C MET A 58 -6.10 10.96 4.90
N ASN A 59 -6.93 10.01 5.34
CA ASN A 59 -8.25 10.32 5.90
C ASN A 59 -8.14 11.12 7.20
N TYR A 60 -7.18 10.74 8.06
CA TYR A 60 -6.86 11.49 9.26
C TYR A 60 -6.42 12.93 8.94
N LEU A 61 -5.53 13.09 7.96
CA LEU A 61 -5.08 14.40 7.47
C LEU A 61 -6.24 15.24 6.91
N GLU A 62 -7.12 14.65 6.10
CA GLU A 62 -8.29 15.34 5.55
C GLU A 62 -9.26 15.79 6.65
N SER A 63 -9.47 14.94 7.66
CA SER A 63 -10.30 15.28 8.82
C SER A 63 -9.71 16.43 9.63
N ALA A 64 -8.39 16.41 9.89
CA ALA A 64 -7.67 17.50 10.54
C ALA A 64 -7.77 18.82 9.75
N ALA A 65 -7.56 18.74 8.44
CA ALA A 65 -7.68 19.88 7.53
C ALA A 65 -9.09 20.48 7.56
N ARG A 66 -10.14 19.66 7.57
CA ARG A 66 -11.54 20.14 7.68
C ARG A 66 -11.85 20.79 9.01
N LEU A 67 -11.34 20.25 10.13
CA LEU A 67 -11.50 20.90 11.44
C LEU A 67 -10.85 22.29 11.43
N TYR A 68 -9.67 22.41 10.81
CA TYR A 68 -9.06 23.71 10.57
C TYR A 68 -9.91 24.62 9.66
N GLU A 69 -10.51 24.11 8.58
CA GLU A 69 -11.44 24.94 7.77
C GLU A 69 -12.64 25.46 8.58
N PHE A 70 -13.13 24.67 9.55
CA PHE A 70 -14.27 25.03 10.38
C PHE A 70 -13.97 26.05 11.49
N GLY A 71 -12.73 26.51 11.63
CA GLY A 71 -12.41 27.55 12.63
C GLY A 71 -11.82 27.02 13.93
N MET A 72 -11.55 25.71 14.02
CA MET A 72 -10.94 25.10 15.21
C MET A 72 -9.53 25.67 15.43
N PRO A 73 -9.13 25.97 16.68
CA PRO A 73 -7.75 26.30 16.99
C PRO A 73 -6.88 25.02 16.92
N ASP A 74 -5.61 25.20 16.58
CA ASP A 74 -4.64 24.13 16.34
C ASP A 74 -4.47 23.17 17.52
N ASP A 75 -4.47 23.71 18.74
CA ASP A 75 -4.33 22.97 19.99
C ASP A 75 -5.52 22.05 20.32
N GLU A 76 -6.70 22.33 19.77
CA GLU A 76 -7.90 21.51 19.98
C GLU A 76 -8.11 20.42 18.90
N ILE A 77 -7.52 20.58 17.71
CA ILE A 77 -7.75 19.66 16.58
C ILE A 77 -7.35 18.23 16.92
N GLU A 78 -6.19 18.04 17.53
CA GLU A 78 -5.69 16.69 17.89
C GLU A 78 -6.60 16.00 18.91
N GLY A 79 -7.14 16.75 19.87
CA GLY A 79 -8.05 16.22 20.90
C GLY A 79 -9.44 15.82 20.39
N LEU A 80 -9.80 16.23 19.17
CA LEU A 80 -11.10 15.96 18.57
C LEU A 80 -11.07 14.86 17.51
N LEU A 81 -9.88 14.52 17.02
CA LEU A 81 -9.69 13.40 16.11
C LEU A 81 -9.61 12.09 16.92
N PRO A 82 -10.14 10.97 16.37
CA PRO A 82 -9.97 9.68 17.00
C PRO A 82 -8.51 9.23 16.92
N ASP A 83 -7.97 8.63 17.98
CA ASP A 83 -6.61 8.06 17.97
C ASP A 83 -6.42 7.11 16.78
N GLU A 84 -5.45 7.40 15.91
CA GLU A 84 -5.08 6.54 14.78
C GLU A 84 -3.69 5.92 15.02
N PRO A 85 -3.57 4.59 15.20
CA PRO A 85 -2.32 3.94 15.61
C PRO A 85 -1.19 4.02 14.56
N VAL A 86 -1.51 4.39 13.33
CA VAL A 86 -0.53 4.56 12.25
C VAL A 86 0.10 5.96 12.30
N VAL A 87 -0.61 6.96 12.80
CA VAL A 87 -0.16 8.35 12.89
C VAL A 87 0.74 8.51 14.11
N THR A 88 1.93 9.07 13.90
CA THR A 88 2.89 9.32 14.98
C THR A 88 2.89 10.76 15.45
N ASP A 89 2.52 11.68 14.57
CA ASP A 89 2.54 13.11 14.85
C ASP A 89 1.59 13.86 13.89
N LEU A 90 0.90 14.87 14.42
CA LEU A 90 0.08 15.82 13.67
C LEU A 90 0.55 17.23 14.02
N ASN A 91 0.95 17.99 13.01
CA ASN A 91 1.46 19.34 13.20
C ASN A 91 0.69 20.32 12.31
N VAL A 92 0.23 21.43 12.90
CA VAL A 92 -0.50 22.49 12.20
C VAL A 92 0.30 23.77 12.35
N ILE A 93 0.73 24.35 11.23
CA ILE A 93 1.49 25.61 11.22
C ILE A 93 0.68 26.66 10.48
N GLU A 94 0.22 27.69 11.20
CA GLU A 94 -0.49 28.81 10.60
C GLU A 94 0.44 29.86 9.98
N GLY A 95 -0.05 30.54 8.95
CA GLY A 95 0.65 31.64 8.30
C GLY A 95 -0.30 32.55 7.52
N VAL A 96 0.25 33.59 6.92
CA VAL A 96 -0.50 34.51 6.04
C VAL A 96 0.22 34.59 4.69
N GLU A 97 -0.53 34.44 3.61
CA GLU A 97 -0.03 34.49 2.24
C GLU A 97 -0.85 35.48 1.41
N ALA A 98 -0.17 36.26 0.57
CA ALA A 98 -0.83 37.18 -0.35
C ALA A 98 -1.30 36.42 -1.59
N VAL A 99 -2.61 36.24 -1.73
CA VAL A 99 -3.22 35.53 -2.86
C VAL A 99 -3.64 36.55 -3.92
N ALA A 100 -3.17 36.34 -5.16
CA ALA A 100 -3.45 37.24 -6.27
C ALA A 100 -4.97 37.37 -6.50
N GLY A 101 -5.47 38.61 -6.49
CA GLY A 101 -6.90 38.91 -6.69
C GLY A 101 -7.79 38.75 -5.45
N VAL A 102 -7.25 38.28 -4.31
CA VAL A 102 -8.02 38.07 -3.06
C VAL A 102 -7.44 38.86 -1.87
N GLY A 103 -6.14 39.17 -1.91
CA GLY A 103 -5.45 39.87 -0.82
C GLY A 103 -4.78 38.91 0.15
N ASN A 104 -4.51 39.35 1.38
CA ASN A 104 -3.87 38.51 2.39
C ASN A 104 -4.86 37.49 2.94
N MET A 105 -4.53 36.21 2.83
CA MET A 105 -5.32 35.09 3.36
C MET A 105 -4.52 34.34 4.40
N THR A 106 -5.19 33.95 5.48
CA THR A 106 -4.62 33.04 6.47
C THR A 106 -4.63 31.63 5.89
N TYR A 107 -3.54 30.89 6.07
CA TYR A 107 -3.43 29.48 5.73
C TYR A 107 -2.91 28.69 6.92
N ALA A 108 -3.12 27.37 6.90
CA ALA A 108 -2.33 26.44 7.70
C ALA A 108 -1.76 25.33 6.84
N ASP A 109 -0.52 24.97 7.12
CA ASP A 109 0.11 23.76 6.64
C ASP A 109 -0.15 22.65 7.67
N VAL A 110 -1.08 21.76 7.36
CA VAL A 110 -1.41 20.60 8.18
C VAL A 110 -0.54 19.44 7.72
N THR A 111 0.32 18.95 8.60
CA THR A 111 1.27 17.87 8.32
C THR A 111 0.94 16.67 9.20
N VAL A 112 0.70 15.52 8.58
CA VAL A 112 0.61 14.24 9.27
C VAL A 112 1.89 13.46 9.01
N THR A 113 2.51 13.00 10.09
CA THR A 113 3.64 12.08 10.03
C THR A 113 3.17 10.71 10.50
N PHE A 114 3.52 9.68 9.74
CA PHE A 114 3.19 8.31 10.06
C PHE A 114 4.34 7.37 9.75
N GLN A 115 4.37 6.26 10.48
CA GLN A 115 5.39 5.22 10.34
C GLN A 115 4.70 3.88 10.13
N PRO A 116 5.15 3.07 9.15
CA PRO A 116 4.68 1.70 9.06
C PRO A 116 5.17 0.94 10.29
N THR A 117 4.23 0.40 11.08
CA THR A 117 4.52 -0.46 12.23
C THR A 117 5.47 -1.57 11.84
N SER A 118 6.37 -1.89 12.78
CA SER A 118 7.59 -2.66 12.56
C SER A 118 7.40 -3.91 11.73
N ALA A 119 8.36 -4.19 10.84
CA ALA A 119 8.47 -5.51 10.24
C ALA A 119 8.47 -6.56 11.35
N THR A 120 7.54 -7.51 11.28
CA THR A 120 7.67 -8.75 12.04
C THR A 120 8.93 -9.45 11.55
N THR A 121 10.04 -9.30 12.27
CA THR A 121 11.33 -9.96 11.98
C THR A 121 11.28 -11.47 12.21
N ALA A 122 10.16 -12.00 12.70
CA ALA A 122 9.93 -13.42 12.92
C ALA A 122 8.62 -13.85 12.26
N TRP A 123 8.69 -14.97 11.53
CA TRP A 123 7.51 -15.71 11.10
C TRP A 123 6.79 -16.28 12.34
N SER A 124 5.77 -15.60 12.84
CA SER A 124 4.81 -16.18 13.76
C SER A 124 3.52 -16.49 13.01
N ALA A 125 3.22 -17.78 12.83
CA ALA A 125 1.92 -18.31 12.42
C ALA A 125 1.04 -17.39 11.54
N GLY A 126 1.51 -17.02 10.35
CA GLY A 126 0.67 -16.42 9.30
C GLY A 126 0.64 -14.90 9.20
N THR A 127 1.48 -14.16 9.93
CA THR A 127 1.62 -12.71 9.74
C THR A 127 3.05 -12.37 9.36
N TRP A 128 3.24 -11.93 8.11
CA TRP A 128 4.49 -11.34 7.63
C TRP A 128 4.19 -9.92 7.16
N THR A 129 4.65 -8.94 7.91
CA THR A 129 4.66 -7.54 7.48
C THR A 129 6.07 -7.21 6.99
N ASN A 130 6.26 -7.12 5.66
CA ASN A 130 7.50 -6.60 5.10
C ASN A 130 7.38 -5.08 5.04
N GLY A 131 8.19 -4.37 5.81
CA GLY A 131 8.21 -2.91 5.78
C GLY A 131 9.40 -2.39 6.55
N ASP A 132 10.11 -1.41 5.97
CA ASP A 132 11.14 -0.73 6.72
C ASP A 132 10.49 0.05 7.87
N SER A 133 10.65 -0.46 9.08
CA SER A 133 10.13 0.13 10.30
C SER A 133 10.77 1.46 10.64
N SER A 134 11.80 1.89 9.91
CA SER A 134 12.50 3.16 10.12
C SER A 134 12.10 4.25 9.14
N VAL A 135 11.29 3.94 8.11
CA VAL A 135 10.86 4.93 7.13
C VAL A 135 9.67 5.71 7.65
N THR A 136 9.95 6.91 8.14
CA THR A 136 8.95 7.92 8.44
C THR A 136 8.45 8.56 7.14
N ARG A 137 7.14 8.69 7.00
CA ARG A 137 6.50 9.41 5.89
C ARG A 137 5.73 10.60 6.44
N SER A 138 5.82 11.74 5.77
CA SER A 138 5.09 12.95 6.12
C SER A 138 4.33 13.46 4.91
N HIS A 139 3.09 13.85 5.11
CA HIS A 139 2.24 14.46 4.10
C HIS A 139 1.72 15.78 4.62
N THR A 140 1.86 16.83 3.82
CA THR A 140 1.42 18.18 4.15
C THR A 140 0.34 18.63 3.18
N VAL A 141 -0.74 19.18 3.72
CA VAL A 141 -1.79 19.86 2.95
C VAL A 141 -1.87 21.30 3.43
N ARG A 142 -1.84 22.23 2.47
CA ARG A 142 -2.09 23.64 2.73
C ARG A 142 -3.56 23.94 2.60
N VAL A 143 -4.12 24.55 3.64
CA VAL A 143 -5.53 24.90 3.74
C VAL A 143 -5.66 26.40 3.92
N PHE A 144 -6.52 27.05 3.14
CA PHE A 144 -6.77 28.49 3.25
C PHE A 144 -8.07 28.75 3.99
N ARG A 145 -8.04 29.66 4.97
CA ARG A 145 -9.22 30.10 5.71
C ARG A 145 -9.55 31.55 5.31
N ALA A 146 -10.79 31.78 4.87
CA ALA A 146 -11.27 33.14 4.65
C ALA A 146 -11.50 33.82 6.01
N SER A 147 -10.87 34.98 6.23
CA SER A 147 -11.14 35.86 7.37
C SER A 147 -12.56 36.40 7.28
N GLN A 148 -13.56 35.66 7.79
CA GLN A 148 -14.94 36.16 7.82
C GLN A 148 -15.67 36.01 9.16
N TYR A 149 -15.11 35.33 10.17
CA TYR A 149 -15.77 35.22 11.47
C TYR A 149 -14.78 35.14 12.62
N MET A 150 -14.21 36.28 13.02
CA MET A 150 -13.68 36.49 14.37
C MET A 150 -13.55 38.00 14.64
N THR A 151 -14.70 38.66 14.71
CA THR A 151 -14.84 39.86 15.54
C THR A 151 -16.03 39.59 16.46
N PRO A 152 -15.83 39.54 17.80
CA PRO A 152 -16.94 39.63 18.74
C PRO A 152 -17.66 40.98 18.64
#